data_AF-A0A1B9KI17-F1
#
_entry.id   AF-A0A1B9KI17-F1
#
_cell.length_a   1.000
_cell.length_b   1.000
_cell.length_c   1.000
_cell.angle_alpha   90.00
_cell.angle_beta   90.00
_cell.angle_gamma   90.00
#
_symmetry.space_group_name_H-M   'P 1'
#
loop_
_entity.id
_entity.type
_entity.pdbx_description
1 polymer ?
#
loop_
_entity_poly.entity_id
_entity_poly.type
_entity_poly.pdbx_seq_one_letter_code
_entity_poly.pdbx_strand_id
1 'polypeptide(L)'
;MPITVQDIKDHNDYYDITNFIADMKNSEYEKLLNKNAFFYSDAHGFIRHVLSDEPIATNKDQLNLLIKHLEKYRDKLDDTPILNKD
;
A
#
# COMPACT_ATOMS: atom_id res chain seq x y z
N MET A 1 2.15 18.86 9.36
CA MET A 1 0.67 18.90 9.41
C MET A 1 0.16 17.47 9.35
N PRO A 2 -0.93 17.11 10.04
CA PRO A 2 -1.53 15.80 9.88
C PRO A 2 -2.04 15.61 8.45
N ILE A 3 -2.02 14.37 7.95
CA ILE A 3 -2.68 14.01 6.68
C ILE A 3 -4.17 14.36 6.80
N THR A 4 -4.67 15.08 5.81
CA THR A 4 -6.07 15.48 5.71
C THR A 4 -6.86 14.53 4.81
N VAL A 5 -8.19 14.61 4.89
CA VAL A 5 -9.07 13.90 3.95
C VAL A 5 -8.84 14.36 2.50
N GLN A 6 -8.45 15.61 2.29
CA GLN A 6 -8.15 16.13 0.95
C GLN A 6 -6.87 15.48 0.40
N ASP A 7 -5.82 15.34 1.20
CA ASP A 7 -4.57 14.68 0.78
C ASP A 7 -4.83 13.22 0.37
N ILE A 8 -5.72 12.51 1.08
CA ILE A 8 -6.13 11.15 0.74
C ILE A 8 -6.87 11.12 -0.62
N LYS A 9 -7.76 12.08 -0.87
CA LYS A 9 -8.48 12.18 -2.15
C LYS A 9 -7.52 12.48 -3.30
N ASP A 10 -6.66 13.46 -3.13
CA ASP A 10 -5.69 13.87 -4.15
C ASP A 10 -4.74 12.71 -4.50
N HIS A 11 -4.32 11.94 -3.50
CA HIS A 11 -3.55 10.71 -3.70
C HIS A 11 -4.32 9.64 -4.49
N ASN A 12 -5.57 9.38 -4.12
CA ASN A 12 -6.39 8.39 -4.82
C ASN A 12 -6.65 8.81 -6.28
N ASP A 13 -6.96 10.09 -6.51
CA ASP A 13 -7.18 10.65 -7.84
C ASP A 13 -5.91 10.56 -8.69
N TYR A 14 -4.72 10.83 -8.12
CA TYR A 14 -3.44 10.75 -8.83
C TYR A 14 -3.08 9.32 -9.28
N TYR A 15 -3.39 8.31 -8.47
CA TYR A 15 -3.06 6.91 -8.76
C TYR A 15 -4.18 6.13 -9.47
N ASP A 16 -5.32 6.77 -9.74
CA ASP A 16 -6.56 6.16 -10.26
C ASP A 16 -7.15 5.10 -9.30
N ILE A 17 -7.02 5.29 -7.99
CA ILE A 17 -7.61 4.44 -6.94
C ILE A 17 -9.09 4.78 -6.84
N THR A 18 -9.87 4.27 -7.80
CA THR A 18 -11.28 4.63 -8.01
C THR A 18 -12.25 3.67 -7.33
N ASN A 19 -11.84 2.43 -7.07
CA ASN A 19 -12.61 1.42 -6.36
C ASN A 19 -12.12 1.28 -4.92
N PHE A 20 -12.98 0.79 -4.03
CA PHE A 20 -12.49 0.31 -2.74
C PHE A 20 -11.48 -0.81 -2.98
N ILE A 21 -10.39 -0.86 -2.22
CA ILE A 21 -9.36 -1.91 -2.33
C ILE A 21 -9.99 -3.31 -2.25
N ALA A 22 -11.09 -3.45 -1.49
CA ALA A 22 -11.87 -4.69 -1.38
C ALA A 22 -12.50 -5.17 -2.70
N ASP A 23 -12.74 -4.27 -3.65
CA ASP A 23 -13.41 -4.56 -4.93
C ASP A 23 -12.42 -4.67 -6.10
N MET A 24 -11.12 -4.40 -5.87
CA MET A 24 -10.11 -4.42 -6.92
C MET A 24 -9.76 -5.84 -7.35
N LYS A 25 -9.61 -6.04 -8.66
CA LYS A 25 -8.98 -7.26 -9.17
C LYS A 25 -7.49 -7.26 -8.83
N ASN A 26 -6.90 -8.43 -8.66
CA ASN A 26 -5.44 -8.55 -8.41
C ASN A 26 -4.60 -7.83 -9.49
N SER A 27 -5.04 -7.82 -10.75
CA SER A 27 -4.35 -7.12 -11.84
C SER A 27 -4.46 -5.59 -11.76
N GLU A 28 -5.49 -5.06 -11.10
CA GLU A 28 -5.61 -3.62 -10.82
C GLU A 28 -4.73 -3.25 -9.62
N TYR A 29 -4.76 -4.08 -8.58
CA TYR A 29 -3.90 -3.92 -7.41
C TYR A 29 -2.40 -4.00 -7.77
N GLU A 30 -2.02 -4.92 -8.64
CA GLU A 30 -0.65 -5.05 -9.16
C GLU A 30 -0.21 -3.80 -9.94
N LYS A 31 -1.10 -3.17 -10.71
CA LYS A 31 -0.79 -1.89 -11.38
C LYS A 31 -0.49 -0.78 -10.37
N LEU A 32 -1.22 -0.72 -9.25
CA LEU A 32 -0.95 0.25 -8.19
C LEU A 32 0.40 0.01 -7.53
N LEU A 33 0.76 -1.25 -7.27
CA LEU A 33 2.09 -1.62 -6.77
C LEU A 33 3.19 -1.19 -7.75
N ASN A 34 3.02 -1.45 -9.04
CA ASN A 34 3.99 -1.07 -10.08
C ASN A 34 4.12 0.45 -10.26
N LYS A 35 3.05 1.20 -9.99
CA LYS A 35 3.06 2.67 -9.93
C LYS A 35 3.68 3.21 -8.63
N ASN A 36 4.09 2.35 -7.69
CA ASN A 36 4.52 2.75 -6.35
C ASN A 36 3.45 3.60 -5.63
N ALA A 37 2.17 3.20 -5.73
CA ALA A 37 1.07 3.96 -5.12
C ALA A 37 1.07 3.86 -3.59
N PHE A 38 1.65 2.82 -3.00
CA PHE A 38 1.66 2.64 -1.53
C PHE A 38 3.01 2.99 -0.91
N PHE A 39 4.09 2.53 -1.55
CA PHE A 39 5.46 2.74 -1.08
C PHE A 39 6.41 3.04 -2.24
N TYR A 40 7.45 3.84 -2.00
CA TYR A 40 8.52 4.11 -2.97
C TYR A 40 9.89 4.13 -2.30
N SER A 41 10.97 4.00 -3.08
CA SER A 41 12.34 4.21 -2.62
C SER A 41 12.80 5.63 -2.90
N ASP A 42 13.30 6.35 -1.91
CA ASP A 42 13.93 7.65 -2.11
C ASP A 42 15.37 7.53 -2.68
N ALA A 43 16.01 8.68 -2.92
CA ALA A 43 17.38 8.75 -3.44
C ALA A 43 18.44 8.14 -2.49
N HIS A 44 18.11 7.93 -1.22
CA HIS A 44 18.98 7.30 -0.23
C HIS A 44 18.72 5.79 -0.11
N GLY A 45 17.76 5.24 -0.85
CA GLY A 45 17.38 3.83 -0.78
C GLY A 45 16.41 3.51 0.36
N PHE A 46 15.79 4.53 0.99
CA PHE A 46 14.81 4.30 2.04
C PHE A 46 13.44 4.04 1.44
N ILE A 47 12.75 3.02 1.94
CA ILE A 47 11.36 2.74 1.59
C ILE A 47 10.46 3.67 2.40
N ARG A 48 9.63 4.44 1.72
CA ARG A 48 8.73 5.42 2.31
C ARG A 48 7.29 5.17 1.93
N HIS A 49 6.37 5.48 2.83
CA HIS A 49 4.95 5.51 2.52
C HIS A 49 4.63 6.75 1.70
N VAL A 50 3.92 6.58 0.59
CA VAL A 50 3.75 7.63 -0.43
C VAL A 50 2.97 8.83 0.10
N LEU A 51 1.91 8.59 0.86
CA LEU A 51 1.03 9.67 1.33
C LEU A 51 1.61 10.44 2.53
N SER A 52 2.34 9.76 3.44
CA SER A 52 2.91 10.41 4.63
C SER A 52 4.36 10.84 4.46
N ASP A 53 5.04 10.37 3.42
CA ASP A 53 6.50 10.45 3.23
C ASP A 53 7.32 9.83 4.39
N GLU A 54 6.66 9.06 5.27
CA GLU A 54 7.29 8.46 6.43
C GLU A 54 8.19 7.29 6.00
N PRO A 55 9.45 7.24 6.43
CA PRO A 55 10.32 6.11 6.16
C PRO A 55 9.87 4.90 6.97
N ILE A 56 9.53 3.81 6.28
CA ILE A 56 9.09 2.54 6.90
C ILE A 56 10.22 1.52 6.99
N ALA A 57 11.26 1.65 6.16
CA ALA A 57 12.49 0.87 6.26
C ALA A 57 13.65 1.64 5.63
N THR A 58 14.79 1.68 6.32
CA THR A 58 16.03 2.36 5.88
C THR A 58 17.15 1.39 5.55
N ASN A 59 16.96 0.10 5.85
CA ASN A 59 17.92 -0.96 5.55
C ASN A 59 17.20 -2.31 5.36
N LYS A 60 17.97 -3.30 4.88
CA LYS A 60 17.46 -4.64 4.58
C LYS A 60 16.87 -5.36 5.79
N ASP A 61 17.47 -5.22 6.97
CA ASP A 61 17.01 -5.91 8.18
C ASP A 61 15.65 -5.36 8.65
N GLN A 62 15.47 -4.04 8.58
CA GLN A 62 14.19 -3.39 8.84
C GLN A 62 13.12 -3.84 7.84
N LEU A 63 13.45 -3.92 6.55
CA LEU A 63 12.52 -4.41 5.53
C LEU A 63 12.13 -5.88 5.75
N ASN A 64 13.08 -6.74 6.12
CA ASN A 64 12.81 -8.14 6.44
C ASN A 64 11.87 -8.29 7.65
N LEU A 65 12.08 -7.48 8.70
CA LEU A 65 11.19 -7.45 9.86
C LEU A 65 9.78 -6.99 9.48
N LEU A 66 9.67 -5.97 8.61
CA LEU A 66 8.39 -5.49 8.10
C LEU A 66 7.67 -6.58 7.29
N ILE A 67 8.36 -7.26 6.36
CA ILE A 67 7.78 -8.38 5.59
C ILE A 67 7.26 -9.47 6.51
N LYS A 68 8.08 -9.92 7.49
CA LYS A 68 7.67 -10.93 8.47
C LYS A 68 6.47 -10.48 9.32
N HIS A 69 6.37 -9.19 9.62
CA HIS A 69 5.21 -8.65 10.31
C HIS A 69 3.96 -8.67 9.42
N LEU A 70 4.12 -8.32 8.13
CA LEU A 70 3.04 -8.35 7.14
C LEU A 70 2.50 -9.77 6.89
N GLU A 71 3.37 -10.77 6.89
CA GLU A 71 2.98 -12.19 6.77
C GLU A 71 1.98 -12.62 7.86
N LYS A 72 2.01 -12.03 9.06
CA LYS A 72 1.03 -12.34 10.12
C LYS A 72 -0.40 -11.88 9.80
N TYR A 73 -0.55 -10.93 8.87
CA TYR A 73 -1.88 -10.52 8.40
C TYR A 73 -2.39 -11.45 7.31
N ARG A 74 -1.52 -12.16 6.59
CA ARG A 74 -1.91 -13.12 5.56
C ARG A 74 -2.86 -14.18 6.13
N ASP A 75 -2.55 -14.71 7.31
CA ASP A 75 -3.38 -15.73 7.97
C ASP A 75 -4.72 -15.18 8.49
N LYS A 76 -4.91 -13.85 8.48
CA LYS A 76 -6.15 -13.17 8.90
C LYS A 76 -7.00 -12.72 7.73
N LEU A 77 -6.46 -12.73 6.52
CA LEU A 77 -7.16 -12.36 5.30
C LEU A 77 -7.63 -13.65 4.61
N ASP A 78 -8.91 -13.71 4.27
CA ASP A 78 -9.43 -14.83 3.50
C ASP A 78 -8.83 -14.84 2.08
N ASP A 79 -8.71 -16.04 1.48
CA ASP A 79 -8.21 -16.21 0.10
C ASP A 79 -9.10 -15.52 -0.95
N THR A 80 -10.31 -15.09 -0.57
CA THR A 80 -11.28 -14.42 -1.43
C THR A 80 -11.65 -13.05 -0.86
N PRO A 81 -11.64 -11.97 -1.66
CA PRO A 81 -12.20 -10.68 -1.26
C PRO A 81 -13.65 -10.86 -0.80
N ILE A 82 -14.02 -10.18 0.28
CA ILE A 82 -15.20 -10.45 1.13
C ILE A 82 -16.55 -10.42 0.37
N LEU A 83 -16.61 -9.90 -0.86
CA LEU A 83 -17.87 -9.59 -1.55
C LEU A 83 -18.23 -10.50 -2.74
N ASN A 84 -17.50 -11.59 -3.02
CA ASN A 84 -18.01 -12.65 -3.92
C ASN A 84 -18.95 -13.64 -3.20
N LYS A 85 -19.78 -13.13 -2.28
CA LYS A 85 -20.91 -13.86 -1.70
C LYS A 85 -22.18 -13.14 -2.12
N ASP A 86 -22.54 -13.30 -3.38
CA ASP A 86 -23.92 -13.32 -3.90
C ASP A 86 -23.90 -13.84 -5.35
#